data_AF-A0AAD2YJ61-F1
#
_entry.id   AF-A0AAD2YJ61-F1
#
_cell.length_a   1.000
_cell.length_b   1.000
_cell.length_c   1.000
_cell.angle_alpha   90.00
_cell.angle_beta   90.00
_cell.angle_gamma   90.00
#
_symmetry.space_group_name_H-M   'P 1'
#
loop_
_entity.id
_entity.type
_entity.pdbx_description
1 polymer ?
#
loop_
_entity_poly.entity_id
_entity_poly.type
_entity_poly.pdbx_seq_one_letter_code
_entity_poly.pdbx_strand_id
1 'polypeptide(L)'
;MDTTLRDGEQTSGVSFAAHEKLSIAQVLLSDLGVNRVEIASARVSDGEFEAVKRVAAWAARSGNLDKLEVLGFVDGTVSLDWIESAGCRVVNLLCKGSYKHVTEQLRKTPEQHVDDIRTVVLEAAKRKIDVNIYLEDWSNGIKHSPDYVFLVIDALKGLPICRFMLPDTLGVLNPGNTYEYCKMMVDRYPDLRFDFHAHNDYDLAVANVYSAIRAGIKGIHTTVNGLGERAGNAPLSSVLAVIKDQLGEETSLREEKINKASRLVETYSGVHIPPNKPIIGEHVFTQCAGVHADGDSKNNLYCNDLLPERFGRVREYALGKTSGKANIRKNLEALGIDMDEGSMRKVTERIIELGDKKEMVTPEDLPYIISDVLHHDNALEDQKIRILNYSLSLAQGLKPVATLKIEINGEAYEESASGDGQYDAFVRALRRIYSRLNRPFPMLTNYSVSIPPGGRTDAFVQTVISWNYAGVDFKTRGLDADQTEAAIKATLKMLNKIED
;
A
#
# COMPACT_ATOMS: atom_id res chain seq x y z
N MET A 1 -5.56 -9.58 18.79
CA MET A 1 -6.86 -8.91 18.59
C MET A 1 -6.65 -7.82 17.56
N ASP A 2 -7.51 -7.75 16.56
CA ASP A 2 -7.52 -6.62 15.63
C ASP A 2 -8.47 -5.53 16.15
N THR A 3 -8.05 -4.28 16.14
CA THR A 3 -8.85 -3.13 16.58
C THR A 3 -9.14 -2.15 15.45
N THR A 4 -8.99 -2.56 14.17
CA THR A 4 -9.14 -1.68 13.00
C THR A 4 -10.52 -1.02 12.94
N LEU A 5 -11.57 -1.76 13.31
CA LEU A 5 -12.96 -1.31 13.21
C LEU A 5 -13.42 -0.39 14.34
N ARG A 6 -12.62 -0.25 15.40
CA ARG A 6 -12.89 0.67 16.52
C ARG A 6 -11.80 1.73 16.63
N ASP A 7 -10.59 1.29 16.91
CA ASP A 7 -9.45 2.17 17.15
C ASP A 7 -8.88 2.70 15.83
N GLY A 8 -8.82 1.83 14.80
CA GLY A 8 -8.41 2.25 13.46
C GLY A 8 -9.36 3.30 12.85
N GLU A 9 -10.64 3.27 13.18
CA GLU A 9 -11.61 4.28 12.76
C GLU A 9 -11.40 5.65 13.44
N GLN A 10 -10.63 5.71 14.54
CA GLN A 10 -10.22 7.00 15.14
C GLN A 10 -9.14 7.71 14.33
N THR A 11 -8.66 7.11 13.24
CA THR A 11 -7.81 7.80 12.26
C THR A 11 -8.57 8.98 11.66
N SER A 12 -7.94 10.16 11.62
CA SER A 12 -8.56 11.36 11.08
C SER A 12 -9.04 11.15 9.64
N GLY A 13 -10.32 11.40 9.39
CA GLY A 13 -10.95 11.26 8.07
C GLY A 13 -11.45 9.84 7.74
N VAL A 14 -11.26 8.86 8.62
CA VAL A 14 -11.78 7.50 8.44
C VAL A 14 -13.15 7.37 9.11
N SER A 15 -14.12 6.81 8.38
CA SER A 15 -15.39 6.37 8.93
C SER A 15 -15.93 5.25 8.05
N PHE A 16 -16.19 4.08 8.64
CA PHE A 16 -16.64 2.91 7.92
C PHE A 16 -18.17 2.81 7.94
N ALA A 17 -18.78 2.66 6.77
CA ALA A 17 -20.18 2.34 6.67
C ALA A 17 -20.46 0.92 7.21
N ALA A 18 -21.71 0.67 7.64
CA ALA A 18 -22.09 -0.61 8.23
C ALA A 18 -21.79 -1.85 7.37
N HIS A 19 -21.83 -1.73 6.04
CA HIS A 19 -21.50 -2.83 5.12
C HIS A 19 -19.99 -3.04 4.96
N GLU A 20 -19.20 -1.97 5.07
CA GLU A 20 -17.73 -2.01 5.06
C GLU A 20 -17.22 -2.66 6.35
N LYS A 21 -17.77 -2.27 7.51
CA LYS A 21 -17.47 -2.91 8.80
C LYS A 21 -17.70 -4.42 8.77
N LEU A 22 -18.84 -4.85 8.24
CA LEU A 22 -19.16 -6.27 8.08
C LEU A 22 -18.17 -6.97 7.13
N SER A 23 -17.82 -6.35 6.01
CA SER A 23 -16.89 -6.92 5.02
C SER A 23 -15.48 -7.07 5.60
N ILE A 24 -15.00 -6.04 6.32
CA ILE A 24 -13.70 -6.08 7.03
C ILE A 24 -13.74 -7.16 8.11
N ALA A 25 -14.78 -7.22 8.96
CA ALA A 25 -14.89 -8.24 10.01
C ALA A 25 -14.90 -9.67 9.43
N GLN A 26 -15.60 -9.88 8.31
CA GLN A 26 -15.60 -11.15 7.58
C GLN A 26 -14.21 -11.54 7.11
N VAL A 27 -13.49 -10.61 6.47
CA VAL A 27 -12.12 -10.87 6.01
C VAL A 27 -11.19 -11.12 7.18
N LEU A 28 -11.26 -10.32 8.25
CA LEU A 28 -10.40 -10.51 9.42
C LEU A 28 -10.60 -11.87 10.09
N LEU A 29 -11.85 -12.26 10.36
CA LEU A 29 -12.15 -13.49 11.10
C LEU A 29 -12.13 -14.75 10.22
N SER A 30 -12.65 -14.66 9.00
CA SER A 30 -12.86 -15.84 8.14
C SER A 30 -11.72 -16.08 7.16
N ASP A 31 -11.09 -15.02 6.64
CA ASP A 31 -10.04 -15.10 5.62
C ASP A 31 -8.65 -14.91 6.20
N LEU A 32 -8.42 -13.93 7.07
CA LEU A 32 -7.12 -13.71 7.69
C LEU A 32 -6.94 -14.59 8.94
N GLY A 33 -8.01 -14.85 9.68
CA GLY A 33 -8.00 -15.76 10.83
C GLY A 33 -7.59 -15.10 12.15
N VAL A 34 -7.84 -13.80 12.33
CA VAL A 34 -7.56 -13.13 13.61
C VAL A 34 -8.37 -13.78 14.75
N ASN A 35 -7.77 -13.88 15.94
CA ASN A 35 -8.45 -14.54 17.07
C ASN A 35 -9.65 -13.75 17.61
N ARG A 36 -9.59 -12.41 17.56
CA ARG A 36 -10.59 -11.49 18.13
C ARG A 36 -10.60 -10.19 17.34
N VAL A 37 -11.75 -9.53 17.22
CA VAL A 37 -11.92 -8.21 16.60
C VAL A 37 -12.71 -7.30 17.54
N GLU A 38 -12.17 -6.12 17.81
CA GLU A 38 -12.92 -5.04 18.46
C GLU A 38 -13.58 -4.18 17.39
N ILE A 39 -14.92 -4.10 17.42
CA ILE A 39 -15.69 -3.60 16.28
C ILE A 39 -16.31 -2.21 16.48
N ALA A 40 -16.43 -1.75 17.72
CA ALA A 40 -17.04 -0.46 18.05
C ALA A 40 -16.77 -0.05 19.49
N SER A 41 -17.06 1.22 19.78
CA SER A 41 -17.33 1.69 21.14
C SER A 41 -18.83 1.74 21.38
N ALA A 42 -19.26 1.38 22.58
CA ALA A 42 -20.65 1.52 22.98
C ALA A 42 -21.06 3.01 22.96
N ARG A 43 -22.35 3.26 22.70
CA ARG A 43 -22.97 4.60 22.80
C ARG A 43 -22.43 5.67 21.85
N VAL A 44 -21.85 5.29 20.71
CA VAL A 44 -21.35 6.26 19.71
C VAL A 44 -22.49 6.92 18.93
N SER A 45 -23.33 6.13 18.26
CA SER A 45 -24.49 6.61 17.48
C SER A 45 -25.47 5.47 17.16
N ASP A 46 -26.67 5.80 16.69
CA ASP A 46 -27.64 4.81 16.21
C ASP A 46 -27.12 4.07 14.96
N GLY A 47 -26.40 4.77 14.08
CA GLY A 47 -25.76 4.17 12.91
C GLY A 47 -24.70 3.14 13.30
N GLU A 48 -23.90 3.44 14.33
CA GLU A 48 -22.92 2.52 14.90
C GLU A 48 -23.60 1.30 15.54
N PHE A 49 -24.68 1.52 16.28
CA PHE A 49 -25.46 0.44 16.90
C PHE A 49 -26.00 -0.55 15.86
N GLU A 50 -26.60 -0.05 14.78
CA GLU A 50 -27.09 -0.91 13.69
C GLU A 50 -25.95 -1.61 12.94
N ALA A 51 -24.79 -0.97 12.78
CA ALA A 51 -23.60 -1.62 12.22
C ALA A 51 -23.15 -2.80 13.07
N VAL A 52 -22.98 -2.61 14.39
CA VAL A 52 -22.61 -3.67 15.34
C VAL A 52 -23.62 -4.81 15.32
N LYS A 53 -24.92 -4.49 15.32
CA LYS A 53 -25.99 -5.50 15.28
C LYS A 53 -25.93 -6.39 14.04
N ARG A 54 -25.59 -5.81 12.87
CA ARG A 54 -25.39 -6.58 11.63
C ARG A 54 -24.17 -7.50 11.72
N VAL A 55 -23.06 -7.01 12.27
CA VAL A 55 -21.82 -7.79 12.46
C VAL A 55 -22.06 -8.92 13.47
N ALA A 56 -22.70 -8.63 14.60
CA ALA A 56 -23.06 -9.61 15.63
C ALA A 56 -24.00 -10.70 15.09
N ALA A 57 -25.04 -10.32 14.33
CA ALA A 57 -25.94 -11.28 13.72
C ALA A 57 -25.23 -12.22 12.74
N TRP A 58 -24.28 -11.71 11.95
CA TRP A 58 -23.44 -12.55 11.08
C TRP A 58 -22.52 -13.46 11.90
N ALA A 59 -21.82 -12.92 12.91
CA ALA A 59 -20.90 -13.70 13.74
C ALA A 59 -21.60 -14.80 14.54
N ALA A 60 -22.83 -14.57 15.00
CA ALA A 60 -23.65 -15.61 15.63
C ALA A 60 -23.93 -16.77 14.67
N ARG A 61 -24.24 -16.50 13.39
CA ARG A 61 -24.48 -17.55 12.38
C ARG A 61 -23.22 -18.27 11.95
N SER A 62 -22.07 -17.59 11.98
CA SER A 62 -20.77 -18.15 11.58
C SER A 62 -19.96 -18.76 12.73
N GLY A 63 -20.48 -18.74 13.97
CA GLY A 63 -19.80 -19.28 15.15
C GLY A 63 -18.60 -18.45 15.61
N ASN A 64 -18.65 -17.12 15.43
CA ASN A 64 -17.59 -16.18 15.81
C ASN A 64 -18.06 -15.12 16.82
N LEU A 65 -19.22 -15.29 17.47
CA LEU A 65 -19.80 -14.27 18.34
C LEU A 65 -18.92 -13.94 19.55
N ASP A 66 -18.26 -14.96 20.10
CA ASP A 66 -17.28 -14.87 21.20
C ASP A 66 -15.99 -14.15 20.82
N LYS A 67 -15.74 -13.96 19.52
CA LYS A 67 -14.57 -13.25 19.00
C LYS A 67 -14.84 -11.77 18.76
N LEU A 68 -16.10 -11.32 18.84
CA LEU A 68 -16.47 -9.92 18.71
C LEU A 68 -16.46 -9.22 20.05
N GLU A 69 -15.67 -8.15 20.14
CA GLU A 69 -15.54 -7.35 21.33
C GLU A 69 -15.99 -5.91 21.07
N VAL A 70 -16.59 -5.29 22.08
CA VAL A 70 -17.03 -3.90 22.03
C VAL A 70 -16.42 -3.16 23.22
N LEU A 71 -15.86 -1.97 22.98
CA LEU A 71 -15.37 -1.11 24.03
C LEU A 71 -16.55 -0.55 24.84
N GLY A 72 -16.55 -0.81 26.15
CA GLY A 72 -17.55 -0.29 27.08
C GLY A 72 -16.91 0.60 28.15
N PHE A 73 -17.73 1.29 28.93
CA PHE A 73 -17.27 2.23 29.96
C PHE A 73 -17.75 1.84 31.36
N VAL A 74 -17.06 2.35 32.38
CA VAL A 74 -17.51 2.24 33.78
C VAL A 74 -18.66 3.24 34.02
N ASP A 75 -19.85 2.91 33.50
CA ASP A 75 -21.04 3.76 33.48
C ASP A 75 -22.30 3.08 34.05
N GLY A 76 -22.10 2.16 34.99
CA GLY A 76 -23.17 1.32 35.55
C GLY A 76 -23.55 0.22 34.57
N THR A 77 -24.81 0.19 34.12
CA THR A 77 -25.29 -0.82 33.17
C THR A 77 -25.38 -0.31 31.74
N VAL A 78 -25.22 0.98 31.49
CA VAL A 78 -25.57 1.60 30.19
C VAL A 78 -24.78 0.98 29.04
N SER A 79 -23.46 0.83 29.19
CA SER A 79 -22.63 0.16 28.19
C SER A 79 -22.99 -1.33 28.04
N LEU A 80 -23.30 -2.04 29.13
CA LEU A 80 -23.70 -3.45 29.09
C LEU A 80 -25.05 -3.64 28.38
N ASP A 81 -26.03 -2.79 28.67
CA ASP A 81 -27.36 -2.78 28.06
C ASP A 81 -27.25 -2.57 26.55
N TRP A 82 -26.37 -1.66 26.11
CA TRP A 82 -26.10 -1.39 24.70
C TRP A 82 -25.46 -2.60 24.00
N ILE A 83 -24.41 -3.19 24.60
CA ILE A 83 -23.67 -4.33 24.04
C ILE A 83 -24.59 -5.55 23.90
N GLU A 84 -25.37 -5.83 24.94
CA GLU A 84 -26.34 -6.93 24.94
C GLU A 84 -27.43 -6.72 23.89
N SER A 85 -27.98 -5.50 23.78
CA SER A 85 -29.02 -5.17 22.81
C SER A 85 -28.52 -5.24 21.37
N ALA A 86 -27.23 -4.97 21.14
CA ALA A 86 -26.57 -5.17 19.85
C ALA A 86 -26.31 -6.66 19.53
N GLY A 87 -26.45 -7.56 20.52
CA GLY A 87 -26.27 -9.00 20.37
C GLY A 87 -24.85 -9.49 20.68
N CYS A 88 -23.95 -8.62 21.16
CA CYS A 88 -22.58 -8.96 21.53
C CYS A 88 -22.51 -9.57 22.95
N ARG A 89 -21.43 -10.32 23.22
CA ARG A 89 -21.23 -11.03 24.50
C ARG A 89 -19.87 -10.82 25.16
N VAL A 90 -19.04 -9.92 24.61
CA VAL A 90 -17.73 -9.59 25.17
C VAL A 90 -17.57 -8.07 25.25
N VAL A 91 -17.18 -7.57 26.42
CA VAL A 91 -16.90 -6.16 26.67
C VAL A 91 -15.43 -5.94 27.01
N ASN A 92 -14.84 -4.96 26.34
CA ASN A 92 -13.55 -4.37 26.72
C ASN A 92 -13.85 -3.15 27.58
N LEU A 93 -13.83 -3.33 28.90
CA LEU A 93 -14.21 -2.28 29.84
C LEU A 93 -13.05 -1.29 30.00
N LEU A 94 -13.23 -0.07 29.51
CA LEU A 94 -12.26 1.01 29.63
C LEU A 94 -12.23 1.56 31.06
N CYS A 95 -11.10 1.33 31.73
CA CYS A 95 -10.76 1.76 33.07
C CYS A 95 -9.53 2.67 33.03
N LYS A 96 -9.30 3.48 34.07
CA LYS A 96 -8.09 4.30 34.15
C LYS A 96 -6.92 3.49 34.71
N GLY A 97 -5.81 3.50 33.97
CA GLY A 97 -4.56 2.81 34.29
C GLY A 97 -3.56 3.67 35.06
N SER A 98 -3.79 4.98 35.24
CA SER A 98 -2.90 5.87 35.98
C SER A 98 -3.62 6.66 37.08
N TYR A 99 -2.91 6.89 38.19
CA TYR A 99 -3.45 7.59 39.36
C TYR A 99 -3.98 8.99 39.00
N LYS A 100 -3.25 9.71 38.15
CA LYS A 100 -3.61 11.07 37.72
C LYS A 100 -4.93 11.10 36.95
N HIS A 101 -5.22 10.13 36.09
CA HIS A 101 -6.51 10.10 35.38
C HIS A 101 -7.67 9.80 36.34
N VAL A 102 -7.43 9.03 37.41
CA VAL A 102 -8.46 8.83 38.45
C VAL A 102 -8.72 10.10 39.25
N THR A 103 -7.67 10.75 39.76
CA THR A 103 -7.86 11.90 40.66
C THR A 103 -8.22 13.18 39.92
N GLU A 104 -7.67 13.41 38.73
CA GLU A 104 -7.86 14.67 38.01
C GLU A 104 -9.01 14.60 37.00
N GLN A 105 -9.11 13.51 36.21
CA GLN A 105 -10.14 13.37 35.18
C GLN A 105 -11.44 12.82 35.77
N LEU A 106 -11.39 11.71 36.52
CA LEU A 106 -12.59 11.14 37.14
C LEU A 106 -12.99 11.83 38.45
N ARG A 107 -12.03 12.50 39.11
CA ARG A 107 -12.21 13.12 40.44
C ARG A 107 -12.71 12.13 41.50
N LYS A 108 -12.13 10.92 41.48
CA LYS A 108 -12.44 9.82 42.40
C LYS A 108 -11.21 9.42 43.20
N THR A 109 -11.42 8.70 44.30
CA THR A 109 -10.33 7.97 44.96
C THR A 109 -10.04 6.65 44.23
N PRO A 110 -8.84 6.05 44.39
CA PRO A 110 -8.53 4.73 43.85
C PRO A 110 -9.55 3.65 44.24
N GLU A 111 -10.01 3.65 45.50
CA GLU A 111 -10.96 2.68 46.03
C GLU A 111 -12.33 2.82 45.36
N GLN A 112 -12.81 4.06 45.19
CA GLN A 112 -14.05 4.34 44.47
C GLN A 112 -13.99 3.84 43.03
N HIS A 113 -12.88 4.08 42.33
CA HIS A 113 -12.70 3.60 40.97
C HIS A 113 -12.72 2.06 40.89
N VAL A 114 -12.04 1.38 41.81
CA VAL A 114 -12.05 -0.09 41.90
C VAL A 114 -13.46 -0.63 42.19
N ASP A 115 -14.20 0.00 43.10
CA ASP A 115 -15.56 -0.41 43.45
C ASP A 115 -16.53 -0.23 42.29
N ASP A 116 -16.38 0.84 41.51
CA ASP A 116 -17.16 1.07 40.29
C ASP A 116 -16.88 -0.04 39.26
N ILE A 117 -15.61 -0.37 39.02
CA ILE A 117 -15.22 -1.45 38.09
C ILE A 117 -15.79 -2.79 38.56
N ARG A 118 -15.63 -3.11 39.85
CA ARG A 118 -16.14 -4.36 40.45
C ARG A 118 -17.64 -4.49 40.23
N THR A 119 -18.38 -3.40 40.40
CA THR A 119 -19.84 -3.37 40.20
C THR A 119 -20.22 -3.74 38.78
N VAL A 120 -19.55 -3.16 37.78
CA VAL A 120 -19.82 -3.45 36.36
C VAL A 120 -19.43 -4.90 36.01
N VAL A 121 -18.28 -5.39 36.49
CA VAL A 121 -17.80 -6.76 36.24
C VAL A 121 -18.78 -7.79 36.79
N LEU A 122 -19.26 -7.60 38.03
CA LEU A 122 -20.21 -8.52 38.66
C LEU A 122 -21.57 -8.50 37.96
N GLU A 123 -21.99 -7.36 37.43
CA GLU A 123 -23.23 -7.24 36.67
C GLU A 123 -23.13 -7.91 35.30
N ALA A 124 -22.02 -7.72 34.59
CA ALA A 124 -21.74 -8.42 33.33
C ALA A 124 -21.74 -9.95 33.51
N ALA A 125 -21.17 -10.45 34.61
CA ALA A 125 -21.16 -11.88 34.93
C ALA A 125 -22.58 -12.46 35.08
N LYS A 126 -23.51 -11.74 35.75
CA LYS A 126 -24.93 -12.18 35.85
C LYS A 126 -25.60 -12.29 34.47
N ARG A 127 -25.19 -11.46 33.53
CA ARG A 127 -25.70 -11.39 32.15
C ARG A 127 -24.97 -12.32 31.18
N LYS A 128 -23.96 -13.06 31.64
CA LYS A 128 -23.09 -13.91 30.81
C LYS A 128 -22.40 -13.11 29.70
N ILE A 129 -21.93 -11.92 30.05
CA ILE A 129 -21.06 -11.10 29.20
C ILE A 129 -19.65 -11.23 29.74
N ASP A 130 -18.73 -11.70 28.90
CA ASP A 130 -17.32 -11.83 29.25
C ASP A 130 -16.68 -10.44 29.33
N VAL A 131 -15.83 -10.23 30.34
CA VAL A 131 -15.21 -8.91 30.60
C VAL A 131 -13.71 -9.00 30.46
N ASN A 132 -13.16 -8.06 29.69
CA ASN A 132 -11.76 -7.71 29.68
C ASN A 132 -11.58 -6.32 30.29
N ILE A 133 -10.47 -6.09 30.97
CA ILE A 133 -10.15 -4.77 31.54
C ILE A 133 -9.13 -4.07 30.64
N TYR A 134 -9.49 -2.90 30.13
CA TYR A 134 -8.60 -2.02 29.37
C TYR A 134 -8.11 -0.89 30.28
N LEU A 135 -6.83 -0.90 30.67
CA LEU A 135 -6.25 0.09 31.58
C LEU A 135 -5.70 1.29 30.79
N GLU A 136 -6.58 2.18 30.33
CA GLU A 136 -6.20 3.39 29.57
C GLU A 136 -5.11 4.19 30.30
N ASP A 137 -4.06 4.61 29.58
CA ASP A 137 -2.87 5.29 30.12
C ASP A 137 -2.02 4.43 31.08
N TRP A 138 -2.06 3.09 30.93
CA TRP A 138 -1.25 2.17 31.72
C TRP A 138 0.25 2.47 31.64
N SER A 139 0.80 2.85 30.48
CA SER A 139 2.24 3.11 30.33
C SER A 139 2.74 4.25 31.23
N ASN A 140 1.99 5.34 31.37
CA ASN A 140 2.30 6.37 32.36
C ASN A 140 1.96 5.93 33.78
N GLY A 141 0.89 5.15 33.94
CA GLY A 141 0.48 4.57 35.22
C GLY A 141 1.59 3.74 35.86
N ILE A 142 2.15 2.76 35.16
CA ILE A 142 3.21 1.89 35.69
C ILE A 142 4.52 2.66 35.90
N LYS A 143 4.80 3.66 35.06
CA LYS A 143 6.01 4.49 35.14
C LYS A 143 6.01 5.48 36.30
N HIS A 144 4.87 6.12 36.57
CA HIS A 144 4.78 7.24 37.51
C HIS A 144 3.97 6.91 38.79
N SER A 145 3.14 5.88 38.75
CA SER A 145 2.27 5.47 39.85
C SER A 145 2.09 3.93 39.92
N PRO A 146 3.17 3.13 39.99
CA PRO A 146 3.08 1.68 39.96
C PRO A 146 2.21 1.10 41.08
N ASP A 147 2.23 1.71 42.27
CA ASP A 147 1.42 1.28 43.41
C ASP A 147 -0.09 1.32 43.10
N TYR A 148 -0.53 2.31 42.34
CA TYR A 148 -1.92 2.40 41.89
C TYR A 148 -2.27 1.27 40.92
N VAL A 149 -1.39 0.99 39.95
CA VAL A 149 -1.59 -0.12 39.00
C VAL A 149 -1.71 -1.45 39.74
N PHE A 150 -0.80 -1.71 40.68
CA PHE A 150 -0.84 -2.94 41.48
C PHE A 150 -2.07 -3.01 42.39
N LEU A 151 -2.49 -1.89 43.00
CA LEU A 151 -3.73 -1.83 43.79
C LEU A 151 -4.95 -2.25 42.95
N VAL A 152 -5.07 -1.72 41.73
CA VAL A 152 -6.19 -2.06 40.83
C VAL A 152 -6.17 -3.55 40.49
N ILE A 153 -5.02 -4.11 40.08
CA ILE A 153 -4.95 -5.54 39.73
C ILE A 153 -5.18 -6.41 40.97
N ASP A 154 -4.58 -6.10 42.11
CA ASP A 154 -4.74 -6.87 43.35
C ASP A 154 -6.21 -6.91 43.81
N ALA A 155 -6.96 -5.82 43.61
CA ALA A 155 -8.37 -5.75 43.98
C ALA A 155 -9.31 -6.44 42.97
N LEU A 156 -8.89 -6.62 41.71
CA LEU A 156 -9.71 -7.17 40.63
C LEU A 156 -9.36 -8.62 40.25
N LYS A 157 -8.16 -9.12 40.58
CA LYS A 157 -7.66 -10.44 40.14
C LYS A 157 -8.54 -11.65 40.50
N GLY A 158 -9.39 -11.53 41.53
CA GLY A 158 -10.30 -12.59 41.95
C GLY A 158 -11.68 -12.57 41.27
N LEU A 159 -11.93 -11.59 40.38
CA LEU A 159 -13.18 -11.46 39.65
C LEU A 159 -13.14 -12.24 38.33
N PRO A 160 -14.30 -12.54 37.69
CA PRO A 160 -14.36 -13.26 36.42
C PRO A 160 -13.95 -12.38 35.23
N ILE A 161 -12.69 -11.94 35.22
CA ILE A 161 -12.07 -11.13 34.16
C ILE A 161 -11.23 -12.06 33.28
N CYS A 162 -11.45 -12.02 31.97
CA CYS A 162 -10.75 -12.92 31.05
C CYS A 162 -9.32 -12.48 30.75
N ARG A 163 -9.04 -11.16 30.76
CA ARG A 163 -7.70 -10.59 30.55
C ARG A 163 -7.61 -9.13 30.98
N PHE A 164 -6.38 -8.69 31.25
CA PHE A 164 -6.01 -7.30 31.51
C PHE A 164 -5.16 -6.78 30.35
N MET A 165 -5.61 -5.69 29.73
CA MET A 165 -4.96 -5.08 28.58
C MET A 165 -4.11 -3.91 29.05
N LEU A 166 -2.85 -3.90 28.61
CA LEU A 166 -1.81 -2.96 29.00
C LEU A 166 -1.50 -2.03 27.82
N PRO A 167 -2.23 -0.92 27.64
CA PRO A 167 -1.99 -0.01 26.53
C PRO A 167 -0.84 0.95 26.79
N ASP A 168 0.01 1.13 25.78
CA ASP A 168 0.88 2.30 25.65
C ASP A 168 0.12 3.40 24.91
N THR A 169 -0.87 3.99 25.58
CA THR A 169 -1.88 4.90 24.99
C THR A 169 -1.28 6.08 24.24
N LEU A 170 -0.14 6.59 24.70
CA LEU A 170 0.55 7.74 24.10
C LEU A 170 1.82 7.33 23.33
N GLY A 171 2.06 6.03 23.15
CA GLY A 171 3.23 5.50 22.44
C GLY A 171 4.57 5.87 23.09
N VAL A 172 4.60 6.12 24.40
CA VAL A 172 5.75 6.71 25.12
C VAL A 172 6.81 5.70 25.54
N LEU A 173 6.54 4.40 25.40
CA LEU A 173 7.48 3.37 25.82
C LEU A 173 8.55 3.14 24.73
N ASN A 174 9.75 2.81 25.20
CA ASN A 174 10.77 2.18 24.37
C ASN A 174 10.79 0.67 24.62
N PRO A 175 11.52 -0.12 23.81
CA PRO A 175 11.50 -1.59 23.94
C PRO A 175 12.04 -2.10 25.28
N GLY A 176 12.98 -1.39 25.90
CA GLY A 176 13.54 -1.76 27.22
C GLY A 176 12.50 -1.59 28.32
N ASN A 177 11.88 -0.40 28.39
CA ASN A 177 10.81 -0.10 29.35
C ASN A 177 9.61 -1.04 29.14
N THR A 178 9.25 -1.31 27.88
CA THR A 178 8.14 -2.23 27.57
C THR A 178 8.40 -3.62 28.13
N TYR A 179 9.61 -4.16 27.93
CA TYR A 179 9.98 -5.46 28.49
C TYR A 179 9.92 -5.43 30.03
N GLU A 180 10.56 -4.45 30.67
CA GLU A 180 10.60 -4.32 32.12
C GLU A 180 9.20 -4.26 32.74
N TYR A 181 8.36 -3.33 32.26
CA TYR A 181 7.04 -3.10 32.83
C TYR A 181 6.08 -4.26 32.55
N CYS A 182 6.10 -4.85 31.35
CA CYS A 182 5.31 -6.04 31.08
C CYS A 182 5.76 -7.22 31.96
N LYS A 183 7.08 -7.40 32.14
CA LYS A 183 7.64 -8.48 32.95
C LYS A 183 7.26 -8.34 34.43
N MET A 184 7.24 -7.12 34.96
CA MET A 184 6.73 -6.83 36.31
C MET A 184 5.29 -7.31 36.50
N MET A 185 4.41 -7.09 35.51
CA MET A 185 3.01 -7.53 35.56
C MET A 185 2.91 -9.06 35.49
N VAL A 186 3.60 -9.68 34.54
CA VAL A 186 3.57 -11.14 34.33
C VAL A 186 4.16 -11.89 35.53
N ASP A 187 5.28 -11.42 36.09
CA ASP A 187 5.92 -12.09 37.23
C ASP A 187 5.12 -11.98 38.53
N ARG A 188 4.49 -10.83 38.76
CA ARG A 188 3.67 -10.62 39.95
C ARG A 188 2.34 -11.36 39.88
N TYR A 189 1.79 -11.55 38.69
CA TYR A 189 0.49 -12.16 38.46
C TYR A 189 0.54 -13.27 37.40
N PRO A 190 1.25 -14.39 37.69
CA PRO A 190 1.49 -15.44 36.70
C PRO A 190 0.23 -16.18 36.23
N ASP A 191 -0.83 -16.17 37.06
CA ASP A 191 -2.11 -16.80 36.74
C ASP A 191 -3.05 -15.90 35.92
N LEU A 192 -2.71 -14.62 35.73
CA LEU A 192 -3.51 -13.67 34.96
C LEU A 192 -3.05 -13.62 33.51
N ARG A 193 -4.01 -13.36 32.61
CA ARG A 193 -3.73 -13.14 31.19
C ARG A 193 -3.57 -11.66 30.90
N PHE A 194 -2.42 -11.29 30.34
CA PHE A 194 -2.14 -9.93 29.89
C PHE A 194 -2.09 -9.84 28.37
N ASP A 195 -2.70 -8.79 27.85
CA ASP A 195 -2.60 -8.36 26.46
C ASP A 195 -1.86 -7.00 26.40
N PHE A 196 -1.18 -6.70 25.29
CA PHE A 196 -0.46 -5.44 25.09
C PHE A 196 -0.96 -4.70 23.84
N HIS A 197 -1.09 -3.38 23.95
CA HIS A 197 -1.62 -2.51 22.90
C HIS A 197 -0.70 -1.32 22.70
N ALA A 198 0.00 -1.27 21.57
CA ALA A 198 1.04 -0.28 21.33
C ALA A 198 0.60 0.77 20.29
N HIS A 199 0.64 2.04 20.69
CA HIS A 199 0.62 3.17 19.76
C HIS A 199 2.02 3.46 19.22
N ASN A 200 2.07 4.17 18.09
CA ASN A 200 3.28 4.33 17.28
C ASN A 200 3.86 5.75 17.27
N ASP A 201 3.60 6.56 18.31
CA ASP A 201 3.99 7.98 18.37
C ASP A 201 5.50 8.24 18.16
N TYR A 202 6.36 7.30 18.55
CA TYR A 202 7.82 7.34 18.32
C TYR A 202 8.33 6.34 17.27
N ASP A 203 7.42 5.73 16.51
CA ASP A 203 7.70 4.65 15.55
C ASP A 203 8.32 3.38 16.19
N LEU A 204 8.02 3.15 17.48
CA LEU A 204 8.53 2.02 18.26
C LEU A 204 7.49 0.91 18.51
N ALA A 205 6.26 1.01 17.98
CA ALA A 205 5.17 0.11 18.35
C ALA A 205 5.48 -1.37 18.08
N VAL A 206 6.06 -1.68 16.91
CA VAL A 206 6.42 -3.06 16.54
C VAL A 206 7.54 -3.60 17.43
N ALA A 207 8.53 -2.77 17.76
CA ALA A 207 9.63 -3.16 18.66
C ALA A 207 9.12 -3.34 20.11
N ASN A 208 8.17 -2.52 20.56
CA ASN A 208 7.51 -2.66 21.85
C ASN A 208 6.69 -3.95 21.90
N VAL A 209 5.96 -4.30 20.82
CA VAL A 209 5.26 -5.59 20.71
C VAL A 209 6.24 -6.77 20.85
N TYR A 210 7.39 -6.72 20.16
CA TYR A 210 8.43 -7.74 20.30
C TYR A 210 8.87 -7.90 21.77
N SER A 211 9.19 -6.78 22.43
CA SER A 211 9.57 -6.77 23.84
C SER A 211 8.47 -7.26 24.79
N ALA A 212 7.21 -6.92 24.52
CA ALA A 212 6.08 -7.36 25.32
C ALA A 212 5.91 -8.88 25.27
N ILE A 213 6.01 -9.48 24.08
CA ILE A 213 5.94 -10.94 23.93
C ILE A 213 7.12 -11.61 24.64
N ARG A 214 8.34 -11.06 24.49
CA ARG A 214 9.53 -11.52 25.22
C ARG A 214 9.35 -11.48 26.74
N ALA A 215 8.57 -10.55 27.25
CA ALA A 215 8.25 -10.43 28.67
C ALA A 215 7.16 -11.42 29.15
N GLY A 216 6.50 -12.14 28.24
CA GLY A 216 5.50 -13.16 28.56
C GLY A 216 4.05 -12.78 28.24
N ILE A 217 3.81 -11.62 27.61
CA ILE A 217 2.47 -11.21 27.16
C ILE A 217 1.89 -12.22 26.17
N LYS A 218 0.59 -12.53 26.31
CA LYS A 218 -0.10 -13.63 25.57
C LYS A 218 -1.15 -13.14 24.56
N GLY A 219 -1.32 -11.83 24.42
CA GLY A 219 -2.18 -11.25 23.39
C GLY A 219 -1.67 -9.89 22.95
N ILE A 220 -1.73 -9.64 21.65
CA ILE A 220 -1.29 -8.37 21.06
C ILE A 220 -2.46 -7.74 20.34
N HIS A 221 -2.59 -6.42 20.48
CA HIS A 221 -3.54 -5.62 19.74
C HIS A 221 -2.84 -4.94 18.58
N THR A 222 -3.48 -4.97 17.41
CA THR A 222 -2.95 -4.40 16.17
C THR A 222 -4.08 -3.80 15.36
N THR A 223 -3.73 -3.03 14.34
CA THR A 223 -4.66 -2.65 13.27
C THR A 223 -4.09 -2.98 11.90
N VAL A 224 -4.97 -3.23 10.95
CA VAL A 224 -4.62 -3.31 9.54
C VAL A 224 -4.08 -1.95 9.10
N ASN A 225 -2.97 -1.98 8.34
CA ASN A 225 -2.24 -0.81 7.83
C ASN A 225 -1.67 0.14 8.90
N GLY A 226 -1.82 -0.18 10.19
CA GLY A 226 -1.38 0.69 11.29
C GLY A 226 -2.32 1.87 11.54
N LEU A 227 -3.60 1.76 11.15
CA LEU A 227 -4.61 2.77 11.47
C LEU A 227 -4.74 2.99 12.99
N GLY A 228 -5.10 4.19 13.40
CA GLY A 228 -5.31 4.58 14.79
C GLY A 228 -5.15 6.08 15.01
N GLU A 229 -5.31 6.52 16.24
CA GLU A 229 -5.06 7.91 16.60
C GLU A 229 -3.61 8.33 16.33
N ARG A 230 -3.41 9.59 15.90
CA ARG A 230 -2.10 10.25 15.72
C ARG A 230 -1.20 9.49 14.72
N ALA A 231 -0.17 8.80 15.22
CA ALA A 231 0.76 7.99 14.43
C ALA A 231 0.25 6.54 14.21
N GLY A 232 -0.90 6.20 14.78
CA GLY A 232 -1.56 4.92 14.63
C GLY A 232 -1.10 3.86 15.63
N ASN A 233 -1.47 2.62 15.33
CA ASN A 233 -1.16 1.44 16.13
C ASN A 233 -0.07 0.59 15.50
N ALA A 234 0.42 -0.41 16.25
CA ALA A 234 1.25 -1.47 15.70
C ALA A 234 0.57 -2.12 14.47
N PRO A 235 1.17 -2.03 13.26
CA PRO A 235 0.58 -2.57 12.05
C PRO A 235 0.59 -4.11 12.08
N LEU A 236 -0.57 -4.72 11.86
CA LEU A 236 -0.77 -6.17 11.87
C LEU A 236 0.20 -6.90 10.94
N SER A 237 0.49 -6.34 9.77
CA SER A 237 1.41 -6.94 8.80
C SER A 237 2.85 -7.07 9.31
N SER A 238 3.37 -6.05 10.00
CA SER A 238 4.72 -6.10 10.57
C SER A 238 4.77 -6.98 11.82
N VAL A 239 3.73 -6.89 12.68
CA VAL A 239 3.66 -7.71 13.90
C VAL A 239 3.62 -9.19 13.56
N LEU A 240 2.84 -9.59 12.57
CA LEU A 240 2.78 -10.96 12.07
C LEU A 240 4.17 -11.50 11.70
N ALA A 241 4.92 -10.75 10.87
CA ALA A 241 6.25 -11.16 10.44
C ALA A 241 7.24 -11.23 11.62
N VAL A 242 7.19 -10.28 12.55
CA VAL A 242 8.07 -10.26 13.73
C VAL A 242 7.80 -11.44 14.67
N ILE A 243 6.54 -11.80 14.90
CA ILE A 243 6.17 -12.95 15.74
C ILE A 243 6.75 -14.24 15.17
N LYS A 244 6.60 -14.45 13.86
CA LYS A 244 7.09 -15.68 13.24
C LYS A 244 8.61 -15.69 13.08
N ASP A 245 9.18 -14.64 12.52
CA ASP A 245 10.57 -14.67 12.02
C ASP A 245 11.59 -14.34 13.12
N GLN A 246 11.20 -13.52 14.11
CA GLN A 246 12.10 -13.05 15.16
C GLN A 246 11.84 -13.72 16.51
N LEU A 247 10.60 -14.14 16.78
CA LEU A 247 10.23 -14.84 18.01
C LEU A 247 10.09 -16.36 17.81
N GLY A 248 9.94 -16.84 16.58
CA GLY A 248 9.75 -18.26 16.29
C GLY A 248 8.41 -18.81 16.79
N GLU A 249 7.42 -17.94 16.95
CA GLU A 249 6.11 -18.27 17.51
C GLU A 249 5.07 -18.40 16.40
N GLU A 250 4.13 -19.32 16.57
CA GLU A 250 3.05 -19.54 15.63
C GLU A 250 1.85 -18.64 15.93
N THR A 251 1.12 -18.25 14.88
CA THR A 251 -0.14 -17.51 15.00
C THR A 251 -1.26 -18.22 14.24
N SER A 252 -2.49 -17.81 14.52
CA SER A 252 -3.68 -18.26 13.78
C SER A 252 -3.81 -17.62 12.38
N LEU A 253 -2.94 -16.64 12.07
CA LEU A 253 -3.08 -15.78 10.90
C LEU A 253 -2.59 -16.49 9.64
N ARG A 254 -3.39 -16.41 8.58
CA ARG A 254 -3.04 -16.84 7.22
C ARG A 254 -2.31 -15.73 6.50
N GLU A 255 -0.99 -15.80 6.51
CA GLU A 255 -0.11 -14.76 6.00
C GLU A 255 -0.39 -14.41 4.54
N GLU A 256 -0.78 -15.39 3.72
CA GLU A 256 -1.09 -15.21 2.31
C GLU A 256 -2.35 -14.35 2.06
N LYS A 257 -3.11 -14.04 3.12
CA LYS A 257 -4.31 -13.21 3.07
C LYS A 257 -4.08 -11.78 3.58
N ILE A 258 -2.89 -11.46 4.11
CA ILE A 258 -2.63 -10.15 4.71
C ILE A 258 -2.74 -9.01 3.69
N ASN A 259 -2.27 -9.22 2.45
CA ASN A 259 -2.33 -8.19 1.42
C ASN A 259 -3.78 -7.91 1.00
N LYS A 260 -4.62 -8.95 0.89
CA LYS A 260 -6.05 -8.81 0.60
C LYS A 260 -6.75 -7.98 1.68
N ALA A 261 -6.50 -8.28 2.96
CA ALA A 261 -7.07 -7.52 4.07
C ALA A 261 -6.60 -6.05 4.05
N SER A 262 -5.30 -5.84 3.79
CA SER A 262 -4.68 -4.53 3.69
C SER A 262 -5.29 -3.65 2.60
N ARG A 263 -5.47 -4.19 1.38
CA ARG A 263 -6.08 -3.47 0.24
C ARG A 263 -7.57 -3.17 0.45
N LEU A 264 -8.31 -4.09 1.08
CA LEU A 264 -9.70 -3.85 1.44
C LEU A 264 -9.83 -2.66 2.41
N VAL A 265 -8.99 -2.63 3.45
CA VAL A 265 -8.99 -1.54 4.43
C VAL A 265 -8.50 -0.23 3.82
N GLU A 266 -7.48 -0.24 2.96
CA GLU A 266 -7.05 0.95 2.19
C GLU A 266 -8.22 1.52 1.36
N THR A 267 -8.95 0.66 0.67
CA THR A 267 -10.10 1.06 -0.18
C THR A 267 -11.21 1.72 0.64
N TYR A 268 -11.61 1.11 1.76
CA TYR A 268 -12.71 1.65 2.58
C TYR A 268 -12.30 2.81 3.47
N SER A 269 -11.07 2.83 3.97
CA SER A 269 -10.58 3.95 4.80
C SER A 269 -10.21 5.19 3.99
N GLY A 270 -9.88 5.02 2.70
CA GLY A 270 -9.31 6.09 1.88
C GLY A 270 -7.87 6.47 2.28
N VAL A 271 -7.26 5.75 3.22
CA VAL A 271 -5.89 6.00 3.67
C VAL A 271 -4.93 5.14 2.85
N HIS A 272 -4.17 5.79 1.98
CA HIS A 272 -3.17 5.13 1.13
C HIS A 272 -2.04 4.50 1.95
N ILE A 273 -1.66 3.29 1.54
CA ILE A 273 -0.51 2.58 2.11
C ILE A 273 0.77 3.21 1.57
N PRO A 274 1.74 3.62 2.42
CA PRO A 274 3.03 4.05 1.95
C PRO A 274 3.70 2.97 1.07
N PRO A 275 4.25 3.31 -0.10
CA PRO A 275 4.82 2.31 -1.00
C PRO A 275 5.96 1.49 -0.40
N ASN A 276 6.64 2.03 0.62
CA ASN A 276 7.71 1.38 1.38
C ASN A 276 7.25 0.74 2.71
N LYS A 277 5.94 0.65 2.97
CA LYS A 277 5.41 0.03 4.20
C LYS A 277 5.80 -1.45 4.26
N PRO A 278 6.41 -1.94 5.36
CA PRO A 278 6.83 -3.34 5.45
C PRO A 278 5.70 -4.33 5.11
N ILE A 279 6.04 -5.36 4.31
CA ILE A 279 5.17 -6.46 3.86
C ILE A 279 4.08 -6.05 2.84
N ILE A 280 3.40 -4.93 3.06
CA ILE A 280 2.20 -4.56 2.29
C ILE A 280 2.43 -3.40 1.30
N GLY A 281 3.52 -2.66 1.43
CA GLY A 281 3.88 -1.59 0.51
C GLY A 281 4.12 -2.08 -0.91
N GLU A 282 3.90 -1.22 -1.90
CA GLU A 282 4.07 -1.57 -3.31
C GLU A 282 5.50 -2.02 -3.64
N HIS A 283 6.51 -1.33 -3.10
CA HIS A 283 7.91 -1.47 -3.52
C HIS A 283 8.74 -2.43 -2.66
N VAL A 284 8.17 -3.01 -1.59
CA VAL A 284 8.97 -3.75 -0.59
C VAL A 284 9.50 -5.09 -1.08
N PHE A 285 8.97 -5.61 -2.19
CA PHE A 285 9.46 -6.83 -2.85
C PHE A 285 10.03 -6.56 -4.25
N THR A 286 10.31 -5.28 -4.56
CA THR A 286 10.88 -4.87 -5.85
C THR A 286 12.39 -4.74 -5.74
N GLN A 287 13.13 -5.45 -6.59
CA GLN A 287 14.58 -5.35 -6.64
C GLN A 287 15.05 -4.31 -7.68
N CYS A 288 15.61 -3.20 -7.21
CA CYS A 288 16.06 -2.10 -8.07
C CYS A 288 17.52 -2.23 -8.54
N ALA A 289 18.38 -2.84 -7.74
CA ALA A 289 19.82 -2.91 -8.02
C ALA A 289 20.19 -4.20 -8.76
N GLY A 290 20.77 -4.08 -9.95
CA GLY A 290 21.19 -5.23 -10.75
C GLY A 290 22.19 -6.16 -10.03
N VAL A 291 22.96 -5.65 -9.07
CA VAL A 291 23.87 -6.46 -8.23
C VAL A 291 23.12 -7.41 -7.29
N HIS A 292 21.93 -7.03 -6.79
CA HIS A 292 21.12 -7.90 -5.94
C HIS A 292 20.46 -8.99 -6.78
N ALA A 293 19.94 -8.65 -7.97
CA ALA A 293 19.37 -9.62 -8.90
C ALA A 293 20.42 -10.62 -9.42
N ASP A 294 21.65 -10.16 -9.70
CA ASP A 294 22.78 -11.02 -10.06
C ASP A 294 23.17 -11.95 -8.90
N GLY A 295 23.30 -11.43 -7.68
CA GLY A 295 23.59 -12.23 -6.48
C GLY A 295 22.52 -13.29 -6.18
N ASP A 296 21.24 -12.96 -6.37
CA ASP A 296 20.15 -13.92 -6.25
C ASP A 296 20.21 -14.99 -7.33
N SER A 297 20.46 -14.61 -8.59
CA SER A 297 20.56 -15.58 -9.70
C SER A 297 21.70 -16.59 -9.53
N LYS A 298 22.75 -16.24 -8.79
CA LYS A 298 23.92 -17.09 -8.56
C LYS A 298 23.76 -18.04 -7.39
N ASN A 299 23.20 -17.57 -6.27
CA ASN A 299 23.05 -18.40 -5.07
C ASN A 299 22.04 -17.85 -4.04
N ASN A 300 20.99 -17.14 -4.47
CA ASN A 300 19.98 -16.54 -3.57
C ASN A 300 20.58 -15.68 -2.44
N LEU A 301 21.68 -14.98 -2.72
CA LEU A 301 22.50 -14.29 -1.70
C LEU A 301 21.78 -13.12 -1.02
N TYR A 302 20.74 -12.57 -1.65
CA TYR A 302 19.95 -11.45 -1.15
C TYR A 302 18.49 -11.84 -0.90
N CYS A 303 18.23 -13.14 -0.71
CA CYS A 303 16.93 -13.63 -0.26
C CYS A 303 16.80 -13.50 1.26
N ASN A 304 15.63 -13.05 1.71
CA ASN A 304 15.21 -13.11 3.11
C ASN A 304 13.97 -13.99 3.24
N ASP A 305 13.60 -14.34 4.48
CA ASP A 305 12.41 -15.15 4.78
C ASP A 305 11.09 -14.40 4.51
N LEU A 306 11.17 -13.11 4.18
CA LEU A 306 10.05 -12.30 3.74
C LEU A 306 9.82 -12.48 2.24
N LEU A 307 9.42 -13.69 1.84
CA LEU A 307 9.07 -13.98 0.45
C LEU A 307 7.73 -13.33 0.09
N PRO A 308 7.58 -12.68 -1.09
CA PRO A 308 6.32 -12.06 -1.48
C PRO A 308 5.16 -13.07 -1.52
N GLU A 309 5.42 -14.31 -1.94
CA GLU A 309 4.43 -15.37 -2.07
C GLU A 309 3.81 -15.74 -0.72
N ARG A 310 4.60 -15.67 0.36
CA ARG A 310 4.14 -15.88 1.74
C ARG A 310 3.03 -14.90 2.13
N PHE A 311 3.02 -13.70 1.54
CA PHE A 311 2.08 -12.64 1.84
C PHE A 311 1.02 -12.44 0.74
N GLY A 312 0.86 -13.42 -0.15
CA GLY A 312 -0.12 -13.38 -1.23
C GLY A 312 0.27 -12.43 -2.36
N ARG A 313 1.57 -12.22 -2.58
CA ARG A 313 2.11 -11.32 -3.61
C ARG A 313 3.05 -12.07 -4.56
N VAL A 314 3.42 -11.38 -5.63
CA VAL A 314 4.41 -11.85 -6.60
C VAL A 314 5.66 -10.96 -6.53
N ARG A 315 6.82 -11.53 -6.84
CA ARG A 315 8.08 -10.78 -6.95
C ARG A 315 8.09 -9.95 -8.23
N GLU A 316 8.54 -8.70 -8.12
CA GLU A 316 8.63 -7.77 -9.24
C GLU A 316 10.07 -7.27 -9.40
N TYR A 317 10.47 -6.99 -10.64
CA TYR A 317 11.82 -6.52 -10.97
C TYR A 317 11.73 -5.17 -11.65
N ALA A 318 12.34 -4.14 -11.05
CA ALA A 318 12.26 -2.79 -11.59
C ALA A 318 12.93 -2.68 -12.97
N LEU A 319 12.36 -1.81 -13.81
CA LEU A 319 12.86 -1.44 -15.13
C LEU A 319 13.15 0.07 -15.15
N GLY A 320 14.42 0.44 -15.29
CA GLY A 320 14.87 1.83 -15.29
C GLY A 320 16.40 1.94 -15.24
N LYS A 321 16.90 3.12 -14.84
CA LYS A 321 18.33 3.46 -14.87
C LYS A 321 19.24 2.46 -14.15
N THR A 322 18.80 1.89 -13.03
CA THR A 322 19.60 0.96 -12.21
C THR A 322 19.38 -0.51 -12.59
N SER A 323 18.50 -0.78 -13.55
CA SER A 323 18.16 -2.13 -13.99
C SER A 323 19.32 -2.73 -14.78
N GLY A 324 19.89 -3.80 -14.24
CA GLY A 324 20.88 -4.60 -14.96
C GLY A 324 20.23 -5.57 -15.94
N LYS A 325 21.07 -6.25 -16.73
CA LYS A 325 20.64 -7.33 -17.65
C LYS A 325 19.79 -8.39 -16.95
N ALA A 326 20.09 -8.73 -15.69
CA ALA A 326 19.33 -9.71 -14.93
C ALA A 326 17.87 -9.30 -14.71
N ASN A 327 17.62 -8.03 -14.36
CA ASN A 327 16.27 -7.50 -14.13
C ASN A 327 15.41 -7.58 -15.40
N ILE A 328 15.97 -7.14 -16.52
CA ILE A 328 15.26 -7.14 -17.80
C ILE A 328 14.98 -8.58 -18.23
N ARG A 329 15.96 -9.49 -18.07
CA ARG A 329 15.77 -10.91 -18.40
C ARG A 329 14.64 -11.53 -17.59
N LYS A 330 14.55 -11.24 -16.30
CA LYS A 330 13.46 -11.73 -15.43
C LYS A 330 12.08 -11.23 -15.86
N ASN A 331 11.97 -9.96 -16.26
CA ASN A 331 10.71 -9.43 -16.78
C ASN A 331 10.34 -10.06 -18.13
N LEU A 332 11.32 -10.29 -19.02
CA LEU A 332 11.09 -10.95 -20.31
C LEU A 332 10.68 -12.42 -20.13
N GLU A 333 11.31 -13.15 -19.21
CA GLU A 333 10.93 -14.52 -18.81
C GLU A 333 9.47 -14.57 -18.33
N ALA A 334 9.04 -13.59 -17.51
CA ALA A 334 7.66 -13.50 -17.04
C ALA A 334 6.65 -13.23 -18.18
N LEU A 335 7.08 -12.56 -19.26
CA LEU A 335 6.30 -12.33 -20.47
C LEU A 335 6.40 -13.48 -21.50
N GLY A 336 7.23 -14.50 -21.23
CA GLY A 336 7.49 -15.60 -22.17
C GLY A 336 8.30 -15.18 -23.40
N ILE A 337 9.12 -14.13 -23.30
CA ILE A 337 9.95 -13.59 -24.37
C ILE A 337 11.39 -14.07 -24.17
N ASP A 338 11.94 -14.76 -25.18
CA ASP A 338 13.35 -15.12 -25.24
C ASP A 338 14.10 -14.21 -26.23
N MET A 339 15.36 -13.88 -25.92
CA MET A 339 16.12 -12.89 -26.69
C MET A 339 17.63 -13.15 -26.61
N ASP A 340 18.34 -12.99 -27.74
CA ASP A 340 19.79 -13.16 -27.80
C ASP A 340 20.56 -12.04 -27.07
N GLU A 341 21.84 -12.27 -26.76
CA GLU A 341 22.66 -11.32 -25.99
C GLU A 341 22.85 -9.96 -26.66
N GLY A 342 22.85 -9.89 -28.00
CA GLY A 342 23.01 -8.66 -28.75
C GLY A 342 21.78 -7.77 -28.61
N SER A 343 20.61 -8.34 -28.91
CA SER A 343 19.30 -7.71 -28.74
C SER A 343 19.05 -7.29 -27.28
N MET A 344 19.42 -8.14 -26.33
CA MET A 344 19.33 -7.88 -24.88
C MET A 344 20.12 -6.65 -24.44
N ARG A 345 21.32 -6.46 -24.99
CA ARG A 345 22.16 -5.30 -24.69
C ARG A 345 21.49 -4.00 -25.12
N LYS A 346 20.92 -3.97 -26.33
CA LYS A 346 20.27 -2.77 -26.90
C LYS A 346 19.00 -2.39 -26.15
N VAL A 347 18.18 -3.38 -25.79
CA VAL A 347 16.98 -3.15 -24.96
C VAL A 347 17.37 -2.62 -23.58
N THR A 348 18.47 -3.14 -23.00
CA THR A 348 19.01 -2.64 -21.72
C THR A 348 19.45 -1.18 -21.83
N GLU A 349 20.23 -0.82 -22.85
CA GLU A 349 20.65 0.56 -23.10
C GLU A 349 19.44 1.49 -23.26
N ARG A 350 18.43 1.07 -24.02
CA ARG A 350 17.21 1.87 -24.21
C ARG A 350 16.46 2.10 -22.90
N ILE A 351 16.30 1.07 -22.06
CA ILE A 351 15.64 1.22 -20.75
C ILE A 351 16.43 2.15 -19.82
N ILE A 352 17.77 2.11 -19.88
CA ILE A 352 18.63 3.04 -19.12
C ILE A 352 18.43 4.48 -19.62
N GLU A 353 18.43 4.71 -20.93
CA GLU A 353 18.17 6.03 -21.52
C GLU A 353 16.82 6.61 -21.10
N LEU A 354 15.76 5.79 -21.14
CA LEU A 354 14.42 6.17 -20.69
C LEU A 354 14.44 6.52 -19.19
N GLY A 355 15.11 5.69 -18.38
CA GLY A 355 15.29 5.95 -16.95
C GLY A 355 16.08 7.23 -16.65
N ASP A 356 17.09 7.57 -17.46
CA ASP A 356 17.84 8.82 -17.33
C ASP A 356 16.97 10.06 -17.58
N LYS A 357 15.94 9.93 -18.41
CA LYS A 357 14.92 10.96 -18.66
C LYS A 357 13.82 11.00 -17.59
N LYS A 358 13.91 10.16 -16.55
CA LYS A 358 12.88 9.95 -15.53
C LYS A 358 11.55 9.43 -16.09
N GLU A 359 11.59 8.76 -17.24
CA GLU A 359 10.43 8.06 -17.78
C GLU A 359 10.28 6.73 -17.03
N MET A 360 9.05 6.41 -16.60
CA MET A 360 8.77 5.17 -15.88
C MET A 360 8.55 4.05 -16.89
N VAL A 361 9.35 2.98 -16.80
CA VAL A 361 9.20 1.80 -17.64
C VAL A 361 8.51 0.70 -16.83
N THR A 362 7.40 0.20 -17.35
CA THR A 362 6.64 -0.93 -16.80
C THR A 362 6.91 -2.21 -17.59
N PRO A 363 6.66 -3.40 -17.02
CA PRO A 363 6.75 -4.66 -17.76
C PRO A 363 5.87 -4.65 -19.03
N GLU A 364 4.71 -4.00 -18.99
CA GLU A 364 3.79 -3.86 -20.12
C GLU A 364 4.36 -3.01 -21.26
N ASP A 365 5.34 -2.13 -20.98
CA ASP A 365 6.03 -1.33 -21.97
C ASP A 365 7.11 -2.13 -22.73
N LEU A 366 7.60 -3.24 -22.16
CA LEU A 366 8.71 -3.99 -22.73
C LEU A 366 8.46 -4.46 -24.17
N PRO A 367 7.31 -5.06 -24.55
CA PRO A 367 7.07 -5.47 -25.93
C PRO A 367 7.17 -4.30 -26.92
N TYR A 368 6.77 -3.09 -26.50
CA TYR A 368 6.82 -1.88 -27.32
C TYR A 368 8.25 -1.38 -27.46
N ILE A 369 9.03 -1.36 -26.37
CA ILE A 369 10.44 -0.99 -26.37
C ILE A 369 11.26 -1.97 -27.22
N ILE A 370 11.02 -3.29 -27.08
CA ILE A 370 11.69 -4.32 -27.87
C ILE A 370 11.39 -4.13 -29.35
N SER A 371 10.12 -3.93 -29.72
CA SER A 371 9.74 -3.69 -31.10
C SER A 371 10.39 -2.41 -31.66
N ASP A 372 10.48 -1.35 -30.87
CA ASP A 372 11.15 -0.13 -31.30
C ASP A 372 12.64 -0.36 -31.53
N VAL A 373 13.34 -1.00 -30.58
CA VAL A 373 14.80 -1.21 -30.62
C VAL A 373 15.22 -2.19 -31.73
N LEU A 374 14.59 -3.36 -31.82
CA LEU A 374 15.02 -4.42 -32.75
C LEU A 374 14.69 -4.12 -34.21
N HIS A 375 13.75 -3.23 -34.48
CA HIS A 375 13.45 -2.78 -35.85
C HIS A 375 14.32 -1.59 -36.31
N HIS A 376 15.23 -1.07 -35.48
CA HIS A 376 16.10 0.07 -35.81
C HIS A 376 17.51 -0.29 -36.30
N ASP A 377 17.87 -1.58 -36.32
CA ASP A 377 19.27 -2.02 -36.34
C ASP A 377 20.06 -1.84 -37.65
N ASN A 378 19.47 -1.28 -38.70
CA ASN A 378 20.18 -1.00 -39.95
C ASN A 378 20.32 0.51 -40.27
N ALA A 379 19.94 1.44 -39.37
CA ALA A 379 19.58 2.80 -39.81
C ALA A 379 20.14 3.98 -38.99
N LEU A 380 21.12 3.83 -38.10
CA LEU A 380 21.67 4.97 -37.35
C LEU A 380 22.94 5.60 -37.97
N GLU A 381 23.79 4.82 -38.64
CA GLU A 381 24.98 5.35 -39.32
C GLU A 381 24.67 5.98 -40.69
N ASP A 382 23.50 5.71 -41.28
CA ASP A 382 23.06 6.20 -42.60
C ASP A 382 21.87 7.20 -42.54
N GLN A 383 21.58 7.84 -41.39
CA GLN A 383 20.46 8.81 -41.33
C GLN A 383 20.75 10.08 -42.13
N LYS A 384 20.20 10.13 -43.34
CA LYS A 384 20.26 11.27 -44.24
C LYS A 384 19.39 12.43 -43.77
N ILE A 385 18.39 12.17 -42.93
CA ILE A 385 17.46 13.18 -42.43
C ILE A 385 17.42 13.18 -40.92
N ARG A 386 17.60 14.38 -40.34
CA ARG A 386 17.53 14.61 -38.90
C ARG A 386 16.59 15.76 -38.60
N ILE A 387 15.83 15.65 -37.52
CA ILE A 387 15.07 16.77 -36.98
C ILE A 387 16.00 17.51 -36.01
N LEU A 388 16.30 18.78 -36.29
CA LEU A 388 17.15 19.60 -35.43
C LEU A 388 16.35 20.14 -34.25
N ASN A 389 15.16 20.70 -34.55
CA ASN A 389 14.18 21.08 -33.54
C ASN A 389 12.79 21.28 -34.19
N TYR A 390 11.77 21.35 -33.34
CA TYR A 390 10.44 21.80 -33.72
C TYR A 390 9.77 22.52 -32.55
N SER A 391 8.78 23.34 -32.88
CA SER A 391 7.86 23.95 -31.93
C SER A 391 6.44 23.69 -32.40
N LEU A 392 5.62 23.13 -31.52
CA LEU A 392 4.20 22.85 -31.76
C LEU A 392 3.38 23.71 -30.82
N SER A 393 2.43 24.48 -31.36
CA SER A 393 1.54 25.32 -30.59
C SER A 393 0.09 24.96 -30.85
N LEU A 394 -0.66 24.73 -29.77
CA LEU A 394 -2.09 24.54 -29.76
C LEU A 394 -2.69 25.43 -28.68
N ALA A 395 -3.63 26.27 -29.06
CA ALA A 395 -4.41 27.09 -28.13
C ALA A 395 -5.89 26.99 -28.53
N GLN A 396 -6.77 26.85 -27.53
CA GLN A 396 -8.19 26.73 -27.78
C GLN A 396 -8.72 27.96 -28.52
N GLY A 397 -9.39 27.73 -29.65
CA GLY A 397 -9.91 28.80 -30.52
C GLY A 397 -8.91 29.34 -31.56
N LEU A 398 -7.66 28.89 -31.55
CA LEU A 398 -6.65 29.21 -32.57
C LEU A 398 -6.31 27.97 -33.41
N LYS A 399 -5.90 28.18 -34.67
CA LYS A 399 -5.40 27.09 -35.51
C LYS A 399 -4.05 26.59 -34.97
N PRO A 400 -3.85 25.26 -34.81
CA PRO A 400 -2.55 24.70 -34.48
C PRO A 400 -1.46 25.13 -35.48
N VAL A 401 -0.27 25.41 -34.96
CA VAL A 401 0.91 25.80 -35.76
C VAL A 401 2.09 24.91 -35.39
N ALA A 402 2.87 24.53 -36.40
CA ALA A 402 4.15 23.88 -36.24
C ALA A 402 5.25 24.70 -36.93
N THR A 403 6.37 24.89 -36.25
CA THR A 403 7.63 25.35 -36.84
C THR A 403 8.61 24.20 -36.75
N LEU A 404 9.22 23.86 -37.88
CA LEU A 404 10.08 22.69 -38.01
C LEU A 404 11.40 23.10 -38.63
N LYS A 405 12.50 22.66 -38.01
CA LYS A 405 13.84 22.72 -38.57
C LYS A 405 14.40 21.31 -38.74
N ILE A 406 14.68 20.93 -39.99
CA ILE A 406 15.27 19.63 -40.33
C ILE A 406 16.59 19.82 -41.06
N GLU A 407 17.45 18.82 -40.94
CA GLU A 407 18.65 18.65 -41.74
C GLU A 407 18.41 17.51 -42.73
N ILE A 408 18.71 17.74 -44.01
CA ILE A 408 18.67 16.71 -45.07
C ILE A 408 20.04 16.75 -45.76
N ASN A 409 20.78 15.63 -45.73
CA ASN A 409 22.12 15.50 -46.30
C ASN A 409 23.11 16.59 -45.84
N GLY A 410 23.00 17.01 -44.57
CA GLY A 410 23.87 18.03 -43.97
C GLY A 410 23.44 19.49 -44.21
N GLU A 411 22.36 19.73 -44.97
CA GLU A 411 21.80 21.07 -45.15
C GLU A 411 20.54 21.29 -44.30
N ALA A 412 20.47 22.43 -43.61
CA ALA A 412 19.37 22.77 -42.73
C ALA A 412 18.26 23.55 -43.46
N TYR A 413 17.01 23.12 -43.26
CA TYR A 413 15.81 23.72 -43.81
C TYR A 413 14.82 24.02 -42.68
N GLU A 414 14.15 25.17 -42.77
CA GLU A 414 13.22 25.65 -41.75
C GLU A 414 11.92 26.12 -42.40
N GLU A 415 10.79 25.68 -41.85
CA GLU A 415 9.45 26.05 -42.31
C GLU A 415 8.44 26.08 -41.17
N SER A 416 7.37 26.85 -41.37
CA SER A 416 6.22 26.88 -40.48
C SER A 416 4.92 26.68 -41.25
N ALA A 417 3.97 25.99 -40.64
CA ALA A 417 2.63 25.82 -41.21
C ALA A 417 1.56 25.71 -40.13
N SER A 418 0.33 26.06 -40.50
CA SER A 418 -0.87 25.78 -39.71
C SER A 418 -1.61 24.57 -40.26
N GLY A 419 -2.31 23.85 -39.38
CA GLY A 419 -3.06 22.64 -39.71
C GLY A 419 -4.30 22.47 -38.83
N ASP A 420 -5.04 21.40 -39.08
CA ASP A 420 -6.26 21.07 -38.34
C ASP A 420 -5.96 20.33 -37.01
N GLY A 421 -4.71 19.89 -36.83
CA GLY A 421 -4.11 19.40 -35.59
C GLY A 421 -2.61 19.66 -35.56
N GLN A 422 -1.94 19.44 -34.42
CA GLN A 422 -0.48 19.65 -34.30
C GLN A 422 0.31 18.77 -35.28
N TYR A 423 -0.08 17.50 -35.43
CA TYR A 423 0.55 16.60 -36.39
C TYR A 423 0.34 17.03 -37.85
N ASP A 424 -0.88 17.47 -38.21
CA ASP A 424 -1.15 17.98 -39.56
C ASP A 424 -0.34 19.26 -39.85
N ALA A 425 -0.24 20.17 -38.88
CA ALA A 425 0.60 21.36 -39.00
C ALA A 425 2.08 20.99 -39.24
N PHE A 426 2.60 20.01 -38.50
CA PHE A 426 3.95 19.47 -38.69
C PHE A 426 4.14 18.87 -40.10
N VAL A 427 3.23 18.01 -40.54
CA VAL A 427 3.30 17.38 -41.87
C VAL A 427 3.19 18.42 -42.99
N ARG A 428 2.39 19.47 -42.82
CA ARG A 428 2.30 20.57 -43.80
C ARG A 428 3.59 21.38 -43.88
N ALA A 429 4.22 21.70 -42.76
CA ALA A 429 5.52 22.38 -42.74
C ALA A 429 6.58 21.52 -43.45
N LEU A 430 6.63 20.22 -43.13
CA LEU A 430 7.51 19.26 -43.77
C LEU A 430 7.26 19.13 -45.28
N ARG A 431 5.99 19.05 -45.71
CA ARG A 431 5.62 19.03 -47.14
C ARG A 431 6.07 20.29 -47.88
N ARG A 432 6.02 21.48 -47.24
CA ARG A 432 6.54 22.72 -47.86
C ARG A 432 8.04 22.64 -48.11
N ILE A 433 8.80 22.11 -47.15
CA ILE A 433 10.24 21.86 -47.33
C ILE A 433 10.47 20.90 -48.51
N TYR A 434 9.77 19.76 -48.52
CA TYR A 434 9.92 18.75 -49.59
C TYR A 434 9.53 19.28 -50.98
N SER A 435 8.43 20.03 -51.08
CA SER A 435 8.02 20.67 -52.32
C SER A 435 9.06 21.68 -52.83
N ARG A 436 9.68 22.48 -51.94
CA ARG A 436 10.77 23.40 -52.32
C ARG A 436 11.98 22.66 -52.88
N LEU A 437 12.24 21.46 -52.38
CA LEU A 437 13.32 20.58 -52.85
C LEU A 437 12.94 19.74 -54.07
N ASN A 438 11.73 19.90 -54.63
CA ASN A 438 11.17 19.06 -55.68
C ASN A 438 11.22 17.56 -55.35
N ARG A 439 11.06 17.21 -54.06
CA ARG A 439 11.04 15.83 -53.57
C ARG A 439 9.60 15.34 -53.42
N PRO A 440 9.28 14.11 -53.87
CA PRO A 440 7.98 13.51 -53.61
C PRO A 440 7.79 13.22 -52.11
N PHE A 441 6.55 13.29 -51.63
CA PHE A 441 6.21 13.02 -50.24
C PHE A 441 5.18 11.88 -50.16
N PRO A 442 5.42 10.81 -49.38
CA PRO A 442 4.48 9.69 -49.28
C PRO A 442 3.08 10.09 -48.83
N MET A 443 2.08 9.39 -49.36
CA MET A 443 0.71 9.57 -48.95
C MET A 443 0.46 8.78 -47.66
N LEU A 444 -0.03 9.46 -46.60
CA LEU A 444 -0.50 8.80 -45.39
C LEU A 444 -1.82 8.07 -45.73
N THR A 445 -1.84 6.75 -45.57
CA THR A 445 -3.02 5.90 -45.85
C THR A 445 -3.75 5.46 -44.59
N ASN A 446 -3.03 5.31 -43.47
CA ASN A 446 -3.64 4.97 -42.18
C ASN A 446 -2.79 5.51 -41.01
N TYR A 447 -3.43 5.82 -39.90
CA TYR A 447 -2.79 6.34 -38.69
C TYR A 447 -3.46 5.71 -37.46
N SER A 448 -2.67 5.02 -36.65
CA SER A 448 -3.14 4.33 -35.44
C SER A 448 -2.28 4.70 -34.26
N VAL A 449 -2.94 4.97 -33.12
CA VAL A 449 -2.28 5.27 -31.85
C VAL A 449 -2.79 4.27 -30.82
N SER A 450 -1.87 3.66 -30.09
CA SER A 450 -2.18 2.70 -29.03
C SER A 450 -1.30 2.92 -27.83
N ILE A 451 -1.88 2.77 -26.64
CA ILE A 451 -1.14 2.72 -25.37
C ILE A 451 -1.10 1.28 -24.84
N PRO A 452 -0.07 0.90 -24.07
CA PRO A 452 -0.02 -0.35 -23.35
C PRO A 452 -1.22 -0.55 -22.41
N PRO A 453 -1.64 -1.80 -22.16
CA PRO A 453 -2.63 -2.11 -21.13
C PRO A 453 -2.20 -1.55 -19.77
N GLY A 454 -3.13 -0.98 -19.00
CA GLY A 454 -2.84 -0.38 -17.67
C GLY A 454 -3.30 1.08 -17.52
N GLY A 455 -3.53 1.79 -18.62
CA GLY A 455 -4.39 3.00 -18.64
C GLY A 455 -3.86 4.24 -17.89
N ARG A 456 -2.54 4.42 -17.78
CA ARG A 456 -1.94 5.60 -17.13
C ARG A 456 -1.86 6.80 -18.06
N THR A 457 -1.96 8.01 -17.50
CA THR A 457 -1.90 9.28 -18.27
C THR A 457 -0.49 9.60 -18.78
N ASP A 458 0.53 8.97 -18.23
CA ASP A 458 1.95 9.11 -18.61
C ASP A 458 2.51 7.85 -19.28
N ALA A 459 1.63 6.93 -19.72
CA ALA A 459 2.04 5.71 -20.41
C ALA A 459 2.69 6.02 -21.76
N PHE A 460 3.58 5.13 -22.21
CA PHE A 460 4.11 5.22 -23.57
C PHE A 460 3.00 5.11 -24.61
N VAL A 461 3.18 5.83 -25.70
CA VAL A 461 2.29 5.85 -26.85
C VAL A 461 3.02 5.28 -28.06
N GLN A 462 2.48 4.20 -28.63
CA GLN A 462 2.92 3.71 -29.92
C GLN A 462 2.04 4.29 -31.02
N THR A 463 2.68 5.03 -31.93
CA THR A 463 2.03 5.51 -33.16
C THR A 463 2.51 4.70 -34.35
N VAL A 464 1.58 4.10 -35.08
CA VAL A 464 1.81 3.33 -36.32
C VAL A 464 1.20 4.08 -37.48
N ILE A 465 2.02 4.46 -38.46
CA ILE A 465 1.57 5.17 -39.66
C ILE A 465 1.83 4.30 -40.88
N SER A 466 0.81 4.17 -41.72
CA SER A 466 0.88 3.49 -43.02
C SER A 466 1.02 4.53 -44.13
N TRP A 467 1.92 4.26 -45.05
CA TRP A 467 2.31 5.16 -46.13
C TRP A 467 2.21 4.43 -47.46
N ASN A 468 1.82 5.15 -48.51
CA ASN A 468 1.98 4.73 -49.90
C ASN A 468 2.99 5.65 -50.59
N TYR A 469 4.02 5.06 -51.18
CA TYR A 469 5.04 5.78 -51.95
C TYR A 469 5.33 5.04 -53.25
N ALA A 470 5.11 5.72 -54.39
CA ALA A 470 5.28 5.16 -55.73
C ALA A 470 4.58 3.79 -55.93
N GLY A 471 3.40 3.59 -55.31
CA GLY A 471 2.64 2.34 -55.40
C GLY A 471 3.05 1.26 -54.40
N VAL A 472 4.05 1.50 -53.54
CA VAL A 472 4.49 0.58 -52.48
C VAL A 472 3.92 1.03 -51.15
N ASP A 473 3.18 0.13 -50.48
CA ASP A 473 2.69 0.34 -49.13
C ASP A 473 3.72 -0.12 -48.08
N PHE A 474 3.97 0.72 -47.09
CA PHE A 474 4.82 0.37 -45.95
C PHE A 474 4.35 1.06 -44.67
N LYS A 475 4.87 0.58 -43.53
CA LYS A 475 4.54 1.12 -42.21
C LYS A 475 5.78 1.61 -41.48
N THR A 476 5.58 2.64 -40.67
CA THR A 476 6.55 3.10 -39.69
C THR A 476 5.90 3.21 -38.31
N ARG A 477 6.73 3.10 -37.28
CA ARG A 477 6.31 3.10 -35.89
C ARG A 477 7.13 4.11 -35.11
N GLY A 478 6.55 4.77 -34.13
CA GLY A 478 7.27 5.61 -33.18
C GLY A 478 6.74 5.37 -31.78
N LEU A 479 7.62 5.50 -30.80
CA LEU A 479 7.34 5.32 -29.38
C LEU A 479 7.79 6.57 -28.62
N ASP A 480 6.89 7.18 -27.88
CA ASP A 480 7.15 8.32 -27.00
C ASP A 480 6.04 8.42 -25.93
N ALA A 481 6.28 9.13 -24.83
CA ALA A 481 5.23 9.44 -23.86
C ALA A 481 4.21 10.45 -24.43
N ASP A 482 4.62 11.29 -25.40
CA ASP A 482 3.72 12.20 -26.12
C ASP A 482 3.27 11.59 -27.46
N GLN A 483 1.95 11.54 -27.67
CA GLN A 483 1.34 10.96 -28.87
C GLN A 483 1.78 11.65 -30.18
N THR A 484 2.03 12.95 -30.15
CA THR A 484 2.46 13.74 -31.30
C THR A 484 3.94 13.53 -31.57
N GLU A 485 4.77 13.46 -30.53
CA GLU A 485 6.19 13.11 -30.67
C GLU A 485 6.37 11.68 -31.19
N ALA A 486 5.58 10.72 -30.70
CA ALA A 486 5.56 9.36 -31.24
C ALA A 486 5.24 9.36 -32.75
N ALA A 487 4.31 10.21 -33.18
CA ALA A 487 3.96 10.38 -34.59
C ALA A 487 5.08 11.05 -35.42
N ILE A 488 5.75 12.06 -34.86
CA ILE A 488 6.89 12.73 -35.48
C ILE A 488 8.04 11.73 -35.67
N LYS A 489 8.36 10.92 -34.66
CA LYS A 489 9.36 9.85 -34.77
C LYS A 489 8.99 8.83 -35.84
N ALA A 490 7.72 8.38 -35.88
CA ALA A 490 7.25 7.48 -36.94
C ALA A 490 7.40 8.10 -38.33
N THR A 491 7.17 9.41 -38.46
CA THR A 491 7.32 10.16 -39.71
C THR A 491 8.79 10.30 -40.10
N LEU A 492 9.69 10.62 -39.16
CA LEU A 492 11.13 10.71 -39.42
C LEU A 492 11.71 9.39 -39.93
N LYS A 493 11.26 8.26 -39.38
CA LYS A 493 11.62 6.93 -39.89
C LYS A 493 11.12 6.70 -41.31
N MET A 494 9.98 7.28 -41.69
CA MET A 494 9.49 7.21 -43.07
C MET A 494 10.40 8.00 -43.99
N LEU A 495 10.78 9.23 -43.62
CA LEU A 495 11.66 10.07 -44.43
C LEU A 495 12.99 9.38 -44.68
N ASN A 496 13.62 8.81 -43.63
CA ASN A 496 14.88 8.08 -43.79
C ASN A 496 14.74 6.75 -44.56
N LYS A 497 13.53 6.18 -44.70
CA LYS A 497 13.31 4.98 -45.51
C LYS A 497 13.18 5.26 -47.01
N ILE A 498 12.73 6.46 -47.37
CA ILE A 498 12.51 6.85 -48.77
C ILE A 498 13.67 7.65 -49.34
N GLU A 499 14.60 8.10 -48.50
CA GLU A 499 15.79 8.79 -48.98
C GLU A 499 16.89 7.82 -49.36
N ASP A 500 17.30 7.92 -50.62
CA ASP A 500 18.35 7.14 -51.26
C ASP A 500 19.73 7.53 -50.79
#